data_AF-A0A7W0QF67-F1
#
_entry.id   AF-A0A7W0QF67-F1
#
_cell.length_a   1.000
_cell.length_b   1.000
_cell.length_c   1.000
_cell.angle_alpha   90.00
_cell.angle_beta   90.00
_cell.angle_gamma   90.00
#
_symmetry.space_group_name_H-M   'P 1'
#
loop_
_entity.id
_entity.type
_entity.pdbx_description
1 polymer ?
#
loop_
_entity_poly.entity_id
_entity_poly.type
_entity_poly.pdbx_seq_one_letter_code
_entity_poly.pdbx_strand_id
1 'polypeptide(L)' 'GSDSVSFLREPNALGIGISVVICVVAALNLALDFDFIERGTKSGLPKHFEWFAAFGLLVTIVWLYLEFLRLLAMLQSRN' A
#
# COMPACT_ATOMS: atom_id res chain seq x y z
N GLY A 1 -16.00 6.61 -37.82
CA GLY A 1 -14.86 7.17 -37.06
C GLY A 1 -15.20 7.41 -35.61
N SER A 2 -15.82 6.42 -34.96
CA SER A 2 -16.28 6.44 -33.56
C SER A 2 -15.47 5.48 -32.68
N ASP A 3 -14.63 4.63 -33.28
CA ASP A 3 -14.05 3.48 -32.59
C ASP A 3 -12.78 3.85 -31.82
N SER A 4 -12.12 4.96 -32.18
CA SER A 4 -10.91 5.47 -31.51
C SER A 4 -11.19 6.23 -30.20
N VAL A 5 -12.42 6.69 -29.98
CA VAL A 5 -12.80 7.41 -28.74
C VAL A 5 -13.18 6.43 -27.63
N SER A 6 -13.57 5.19 -27.96
CA SER A 6 -13.93 4.16 -26.98
C SER A 6 -12.70 3.53 -26.29
N PHE A 7 -11.57 3.41 -26.99
CA PHE A 7 -10.33 2.87 -26.41
C PHE A 7 -9.71 3.76 -25.33
N LEU A 8 -10.05 5.06 -25.29
CA LEU A 8 -9.64 5.97 -24.23
C LEU A 8 -10.56 5.89 -22.99
N ARG A 9 -11.67 5.17 -23.08
CA ARG A 9 -12.67 5.01 -22.02
C ARG A 9 -12.71 3.60 -21.44
N GLU A 10 -11.73 2.75 -21.72
CA GLU A 10 -11.56 1.45 -21.09
C GLU A 10 -10.85 1.66 -19.75
N PRO A 11 -11.56 1.79 -18.61
CA PRO A 11 -10.92 2.05 -17.35
C PRO A 11 -10.35 0.73 -16.86
N ASN A 12 -9.07 0.53 -17.13
CA ASN A 12 -8.11 0.08 -16.13
C ASN A 12 -8.41 -1.23 -15.40
N ALA A 13 -8.90 -2.31 -16.05
CA ALA A 13 -8.87 -3.65 -15.43
C ALA A 13 -7.44 -4.05 -15.02
N LEU A 14 -6.44 -3.68 -15.85
CA LEU A 14 -5.02 -3.76 -15.51
C LEU A 14 -4.64 -2.86 -14.32
N GLY A 15 -5.17 -1.64 -14.24
CA GLY A 15 -4.92 -0.73 -13.12
C GLY A 15 -5.46 -1.24 -11.78
N ILE A 16 -6.61 -1.92 -11.78
CA ILE A 16 -7.15 -2.61 -10.59
C ILE A 16 -6.20 -3.71 -10.15
N GLY A 17 -5.80 -4.60 -11.09
CA GLY A 17 -4.90 -5.71 -10.79
C GLY A 17 -3.56 -5.23 -10.23
N ILE A 18 -3.00 -4.18 -10.81
CA ILE A 18 -1.75 -3.56 -10.36
C ILE A 18 -1.91 -2.95 -8.95
N SER A 19 -2.99 -2.20 -8.68
CA SER A 19 -3.24 -1.65 -7.33
C SER A 19 -3.41 -2.74 -6.27
N VAL A 20 -4.08 -3.85 -6.60
CA VAL A 20 -4.21 -5.00 -5.67
C VAL A 20 -2.86 -5.63 -5.38
N VAL A 21 -2.03 -5.87 -6.40
CA VAL A 21 -0.68 -6.43 -6.22
C VAL A 21 0.18 -5.50 -5.37
N ILE A 22 0.16 -4.19 -5.66
CA ILE A 22 0.89 -3.18 -4.89
C ILE A 22 0.44 -3.18 -3.42
N CYS A 23 -0.88 -3.27 -3.15
CA CYS A 23 -1.42 -3.32 -1.80
C CYS A 23 -0.94 -4.57 -1.03
N VAL A 24 -0.89 -5.74 -1.68
CA VAL A 24 -0.37 -6.98 -1.08
C VAL A 24 1.13 -6.88 -0.79
N VAL A 25 1.92 -6.37 -1.75
CA VAL A 25 3.37 -6.17 -1.58
C VAL A 25 3.67 -5.18 -0.45
N ALA A 26 2.87 -4.12 -0.32
CA ALA A 26 3.00 -3.15 0.77
C ALA A 26 2.63 -3.74 2.13
N ALA A 27 1.59 -4.57 2.22
CA ALA A 27 1.25 -5.28 3.45
C ALA A 27 2.36 -6.24 3.90
N LEU A 28 3.00 -6.92 2.94
CA LEU A 28 4.18 -7.75 3.22
C LEU A 28 5.37 -6.90 3.67
N ASN A 29 5.61 -5.74 3.05
CA ASN A 29 6.64 -4.80 3.51
C ASN A 29 6.39 -4.32 4.94
N LEU A 30 5.15 -3.97 5.29
CA LEU A 30 4.78 -3.57 6.64
C LEU A 30 5.05 -4.69 7.67
N ALA A 31 4.71 -5.93 7.32
CA ALA A 31 4.97 -7.08 8.19
C ALA A 31 6.47 -7.32 8.39
N LEU A 32 7.27 -7.16 7.33
CA LEU A 32 8.74 -7.24 7.41
C LEU A 32 9.33 -6.07 8.20
N ASP A 33 8.84 -4.84 8.00
CA ASP A 33 9.23 -3.67 8.78
C ASP A 33 8.94 -3.89 10.26
N PHE A 34 7.77 -4.44 10.61
CA PHE A 34 7.42 -4.74 11.99
C PHE A 34 8.35 -5.81 12.61
N ASP A 35 8.64 -6.91 11.90
CA ASP A 35 9.57 -7.94 12.36
C ASP A 35 11.01 -7.39 12.51
N PHE A 36 11.43 -6.50 11.61
CA PHE A 36 12.73 -5.83 11.69
C PHE A 36 12.83 -4.92 12.93
N ILE A 37 11.76 -4.20 13.24
CA ILE A 37 11.67 -3.32 14.41
C ILE A 37 11.64 -4.13 15.70
N GLU A 38 10.90 -5.25 15.74
CA GLU A 38 10.84 -6.16 16.89
C GLU A 38 12.20 -6.81 17.17
N ARG A 39 12.91 -7.24 16.12
CA ARG A 39 14.28 -7.77 16.24
C ARG A 39 15.28 -6.68 16.63
N GLY A 40 15.13 -5.46 16.09
CA GLY A 40 15.99 -4.33 16.41
C GLY A 40 15.87 -3.88 17.87
N THR A 41 14.65 -3.81 18.39
CA THR A 41 14.39 -3.50 19.82
C THR A 41 14.90 -4.60 20.75
N LYS A 42 14.69 -5.89 20.41
CA LYS A 42 15.25 -7.03 21.17
C LYS A 42 16.79 -7.06 21.18
N SER A 43 17.43 -6.47 20.18
CA SER A 43 18.89 -6.41 20.06
C SER A 43 19.53 -5.26 20.86
N GLY A 44 18.73 -4.47 21.60
CA GLY A 44 19.23 -3.40 22.47
C GLY A 44 19.71 -2.14 21.71
N LEU A 45 19.18 -1.90 20.51
CA LEU A 45 19.54 -0.72 19.72
C LEU A 45 19.11 0.60 20.42
N PRO A 46 19.83 1.71 20.18
CA PRO A 46 19.62 2.96 20.90
C PRO A 46 18.20 3.53 20.72
N LYS A 47 17.57 4.02 21.79
CA LYS A 47 16.19 4.57 21.84
C LYS A 47 15.79 5.56 20.73
N HIS A 48 16.77 6.23 20.12
CA HIS A 48 16.53 7.18 19.03
C HIS A 48 16.10 6.48 17.73
N PHE A 49 16.56 5.25 17.51
CA PHE A 49 16.16 4.44 16.36
C PHE A 49 14.71 3.97 16.46
N GLU A 50 14.23 3.70 17.68
CA GLU A 50 12.84 3.25 17.92
C GLU A 50 11.81 4.30 17.47
N TRP A 51 12.07 5.57 17.72
CA TRP A 51 11.13 6.64 17.36
C TRP A 51 11.04 6.85 15.84
N PHE A 52 12.18 6.81 15.14
CA PHE A 52 12.20 6.89 13.67
C PHE A 52 11.55 5.67 13.02
N ALA A 53 11.81 4.47 13.56
CA ALA A 53 11.18 3.23 13.15
C ALA A 53 9.65 3.28 13.33
N ALA A 54 9.17 3.74 14.49
CA ALA A 54 7.75 3.89 14.77
C ALA A 54 7.07 4.90 13.83
N PHE A 55 7.75 6.01 13.51
CA PHE A 55 7.26 6.99 12.54
C PHE A 55 7.16 6.39 11.13
N GLY A 56 8.19 5.68 10.67
CA GLY A 56 8.17 4.98 9.39
C GLY A 56 7.01 3.98 9.30
N LEU A 57 6.82 3.18 10.36
CA LEU A 57 5.71 2.24 10.45
C LEU A 57 4.33 2.92 10.37
N LEU A 58 4.17 4.08 11.04
CA LEU A 58 2.95 4.87 11.00
C LEU A 58 2.65 5.38 9.59
N VAL A 59 3.66 5.88 8.88
CA VAL A 59 3.52 6.34 7.48
C VAL A 59 3.10 5.17 6.58
N THR A 60 3.72 3.99 6.73
CA THR A 60 3.36 2.79 5.96
C THR A 60 1.91 2.38 6.23
N ILE A 61 1.44 2.42 7.48
CA ILE A 61 0.04 2.13 7.84
C ILE A 61 -0.93 3.13 7.21
N VAL A 62 -0.64 4.44 7.30
CA VAL A 62 -1.50 5.48 6.71
C VAL A 62 -1.56 5.34 5.19
N TRP A 63 -0.43 5.05 4.55
CA TRP A 63 -0.37 4.84 3.12
C TRP A 63 -1.20 3.61 2.69
N LEU A 64 -1.07 2.50 3.41
CA LEU A 64 -1.81 1.27 3.14
C LEU A 64 -3.32 1.48 3.33
N TYR A 65 -3.72 2.26 4.35
CA TYR A 65 -5.11 2.64 4.56
C TYR A 65 -5.70 3.40 3.36
N LEU A 66 -4.98 4.38 2.81
CA LEU A 66 -5.42 5.12 1.63
C LEU A 66 -5.50 4.23 0.38
N GLU A 67 -4.56 3.31 0.20
CA GLU A 67 -4.58 2.37 -0.92
C GLU A 67 -5.77 1.39 -0.79
N PHE A 68 -6.08 0.94 0.43
CA PHE A 68 -7.28 0.12 0.69
C PHE A 68 -8.57 0.88 0.39
N LEU A 69 -8.67 2.16 0.79
CA LEU A 69 -9.80 3.01 0.43
C LEU A 69 -9.92 3.20 -1.08
N ARG A 70 -8.79 3.35 -1.79
CA ARG A 70 -8.75 3.45 -3.25
C ARG A 70 -9.24 2.17 -3.91
N LEU A 71 -8.81 1.00 -3.41
CA LEU A 71 -9.29 -0.30 -3.88
C LEU A 71 -10.80 -0.46 -3.67
N LEU A 72 -11.31 -0.10 -2.49
CA LEU A 72 -12.74 -0.14 -2.17
C LEU A 72 -13.55 0.83 -3.05
N ALA A 73 -13.07 2.06 -3.26
CA ALA A 73 -13.71 3.02 -4.14
C ALA A 73 -13.76 2.51 -5.59
N MET A 74 -12.71 1.81 -6.04
CA MET A 74 -12.65 1.24 -7.37
C MET A 74 -13.58 0.02 -7.52
N LEU A 75 -13.75 -0.79 -6.47
CA LEU A 75 -14.77 -1.84 -6.41
C LEU A 75 -16.19 -1.25 -6.43
N GLN A 76 -16.44 -0.19 -5.66
CA GLN A 76 -17.73 0.49 -5.62
C GLN A 76 -18.07 1.19 -6.94
N SER A 77 -17.09 1.75 -7.65
CA SER A 77 -17.26 2.38 -8.97
C SER A 77 -17.69 1.41 -10.08
N ARG A 78 -17.73 0.09 -9.82
CA ARG A 78 -18.18 -0.93 -10.78
C ARG A 78 -19.66 -1.30 -10.63
N ASN A 79 -20.41 -0.64 -9.74
CA ASN A 79 -21.86 -0.75 -9.60
C ASN A 79 -22.53 0.62 -9.81
#